data_AF-A0A957UFV3-F1
#
_entry.id   AF-A0A957UFV3-F1
#
_cell.length_a   1.000
_cell.length_b   1.000
_cell.length_c   1.000
_cell.angle_alpha   90.00
_cell.angle_beta   90.00
_cell.angle_gamma   90.00
#
_symmetry.space_group_name_H-M   'P 1'
#
loop_
_entity.id
_entity.type
_entity.pdbx_description
1 polymer ?
#
loop_
_entity_poly.entity_id
_entity_poly.type
_entity_poly.pdbx_seq_one_letter_code
_entity_poly.pdbx_strand_id
1 'polypeptide(L)'
;MRITFLLSSLTLSGGVMLVIEYANGLAARGHVVTLVTPGGSIDPALLLTISPQIRVLECQAVLPRSRNPLALLRLIINMARITPPSDILVSTHTPTTVPTLLASVWGRKGRRAWLYMDYDEMFRGRGIERWLLHNAPRWFHNIWTISTPLQEQAA
;
A
#
# COMPACT_ATOMS: atom_id res chain seq x y z
N MET A 1 -1.56 -4.60 18.08
CA MET A 1 -1.13 -3.41 17.28
C MET A 1 -2.14 -3.12 16.20
N ARG A 2 -2.20 -1.87 15.74
CA ARG A 2 -2.98 -1.39 14.59
C ARG A 2 -2.07 -1.28 13.37
N ILE A 3 -2.37 -2.04 12.32
CA ILE A 3 -1.56 -2.13 11.11
C ILE A 3 -2.44 -1.79 9.92
N THR A 4 -2.03 -0.81 9.12
CA THR A 4 -2.75 -0.46 7.89
C THR A 4 -1.89 -0.72 6.66
N PHE A 5 -2.41 -1.50 5.72
CA PHE A 5 -1.82 -1.68 4.39
C PHE A 5 -2.47 -0.72 3.40
N LEU A 6 -1.66 0.01 2.63
CA LEU A 6 -2.13 0.87 1.54
C LEU A 6 -1.86 0.17 0.21
N LEU A 7 -2.92 -0.18 -0.51
CA LEU A 7 -2.88 -0.89 -1.78
C LEU A 7 -3.21 0.05 -2.95
N SER A 8 -2.63 -0.21 -4.13
CA SER A 8 -3.00 0.49 -5.37
C SER A 8 -4.31 -0.02 -5.95
N SER A 9 -4.70 -1.25 -5.62
CA SER A 9 -5.99 -1.87 -5.87
C SER A 9 -6.12 -3.13 -5.02
N LEU A 10 -7.35 -3.61 -4.82
CA LEU A 10 -7.64 -4.92 -4.25
C LEU A 10 -8.22 -5.82 -5.35
N THR A 11 -7.43 -6.00 -6.40
CA THR A 11 -7.75 -6.83 -7.58
C THR A 11 -6.83 -8.05 -7.65
N LEU A 12 -7.31 -9.16 -8.21
CA LEU A 12 -6.55 -10.42 -8.25
C LEU A 12 -5.18 -10.25 -8.92
N SER A 13 -4.12 -10.42 -8.12
CA SER A 13 -2.72 -10.45 -8.55
C SER A 13 -1.87 -11.14 -7.48
N GLY A 14 -0.66 -11.60 -7.86
CA GLY A 14 0.24 -12.28 -6.90
C GLY A 14 0.60 -11.41 -5.69
N GLY A 15 0.91 -10.12 -5.90
CA GLY A 15 1.23 -9.20 -4.81
C GLY A 15 0.04 -8.93 -3.88
N VAL A 16 -1.17 -8.82 -4.43
CA VAL A 16 -2.38 -8.65 -3.61
C VAL A 16 -2.69 -9.90 -2.79
N MET A 17 -2.55 -11.10 -3.36
CA MET A 17 -2.74 -12.35 -2.62
C MET A 17 -1.77 -12.46 -1.45
N LEU A 18 -0.50 -12.09 -1.67
CA LEU A 18 0.50 -12.04 -0.61
C LEU A 18 0.09 -11.08 0.52
N VAL A 19 -0.35 -9.87 0.18
CA VAL A 19 -0.82 -8.89 1.17
C VAL A 19 -2.00 -9.43 1.98
N ILE A 20 -2.97 -10.09 1.33
CA ILE A 20 -4.12 -10.71 2.01
C ILE A 20 -3.66 -11.81 2.97
N GLU A 21 -2.74 -12.68 2.55
CA GLU A 21 -2.20 -13.75 3.39
C GLU A 21 -1.48 -13.20 4.63
N TYR A 22 -0.61 -12.19 4.46
CA TYR A 22 0.03 -11.50 5.57
C TYR A 22 -0.98 -10.83 6.50
N ALA A 23 -1.97 -10.13 5.94
CA ALA A 23 -2.99 -9.44 6.71
C ALA A 23 -3.83 -10.43 7.54
N ASN A 24 -4.22 -11.56 6.96
CA ASN A 24 -4.92 -12.64 7.64
C ASN A 24 -4.08 -13.23 8.78
N GLY A 25 -2.80 -13.52 8.53
CA GLY A 25 -1.89 -14.02 9.57
C GLY A 25 -1.69 -13.04 10.71
N LEU A 26 -1.61 -11.72 10.43
CA LEU A 26 -1.52 -10.68 11.45
C LEU A 26 -2.82 -10.55 12.25
N ALA A 27 -3.99 -10.62 11.59
CA ALA A 27 -5.28 -10.61 12.26
C ALA A 27 -5.45 -11.83 13.18
N ALA A 28 -5.08 -13.03 12.71
CA ALA A 28 -5.11 -14.26 13.49
C ALA A 28 -4.22 -14.19 14.76
N ARG A 29 -3.15 -13.39 14.73
CA ARG A 29 -2.30 -13.09 15.90
C ARG A 29 -2.87 -11.99 16.81
N GLY A 30 -4.10 -11.55 16.60
CA GLY A 30 -4.79 -10.55 17.42
C GLY A 30 -4.43 -9.11 17.09
N HIS A 31 -3.87 -8.82 15.92
CA HIS A 31 -3.65 -7.44 15.49
C HIS A 31 -4.90 -6.86 14.81
N VAL A 32 -5.10 -5.55 14.97
CA VAL A 32 -6.15 -4.81 14.26
C VAL A 32 -5.60 -4.43 12.90
N VAL A 33 -6.11 -5.05 11.84
CA VAL A 33 -5.61 -4.85 10.47
C VAL A 33 -6.62 -4.09 9.63
N THR A 34 -6.15 -3.09 8.90
CA THR A 34 -6.94 -2.34 7.92
C THR A 34 -6.29 -2.42 6.54
N LEU A 35 -7.08 -2.66 5.49
CA LEU A 35 -6.67 -2.53 4.10
C LEU A 35 -7.30 -1.26 3.52
N VAL A 36 -6.49 -0.39 2.92
CA VAL A 36 -6.93 0.87 2.30
C VAL A 36 -6.68 0.80 0.79
N THR A 37 -7.71 1.05 -0.01
CA THR A 37 -7.64 0.92 -1.48
C THR A 37 -8.39 2.06 -2.20
N PRO A 38 -8.07 2.36 -3.48
CA PRO A 38 -8.84 3.30 -4.30
C PRO A 38 -10.29 2.88 -4.51
N GLY A 39 -11.15 3.83 -4.86
CA GLY A 39 -12.55 3.58 -5.20
C GLY A 39 -12.72 2.73 -6.45
N GLY A 40 -13.68 1.80 -6.40
CA GLY A 40 -14.00 0.88 -7.48
C GLY A 40 -12.89 -0.12 -7.77
N SER A 41 -12.02 -0.42 -6.79
CA SER A 41 -10.84 -1.27 -6.99
C SER A 41 -10.88 -2.58 -6.20
N ILE A 42 -12.03 -2.91 -5.62
CA ILE A 42 -12.25 -4.15 -4.87
C ILE A 42 -12.84 -5.21 -5.80
N ASP A 43 -12.13 -6.33 -5.94
CA ASP A 43 -12.68 -7.56 -6.49
C ASP A 43 -13.53 -8.28 -5.42
N PRO A 44 -14.84 -8.49 -5.64
CA PRO A 44 -15.71 -9.18 -4.69
C PRO A 44 -15.23 -10.58 -4.33
N ALA A 45 -14.56 -11.30 -5.23
CA ALA A 45 -14.05 -12.64 -4.95
C ALA A 45 -12.95 -12.62 -3.88
N LEU A 46 -12.13 -11.56 -3.84
CA LEU A 46 -11.08 -11.42 -2.85
C LEU A 46 -11.62 -11.12 -1.45
N LEU A 47 -12.76 -10.46 -1.33
CA LEU A 47 -13.40 -10.21 -0.03
C LEU A 47 -13.71 -11.51 0.72
N LEU A 48 -14.01 -12.61 -0.01
CA LEU A 48 -14.27 -13.92 0.59
C LEU A 48 -13.01 -14.57 1.19
N THR A 49 -11.83 -14.14 0.75
CA THR A 49 -10.53 -14.66 1.23
C THR A 49 -9.96 -13.84 2.39
N ILE A 50 -10.52 -12.65 2.63
CA ILE A 50 -10.09 -11.73 3.70
C ILE A 50 -10.82 -12.11 4.99
N SER A 51 -10.06 -12.25 6.07
CA SER A 51 -10.62 -12.53 7.40
C SER A 51 -11.67 -11.48 7.77
N PRO A 52 -12.82 -11.87 8.34
CA PRO A 52 -13.89 -10.93 8.72
C PRO A 52 -13.47 -9.94 9.80
N GLN A 53 -12.34 -10.18 10.48
CA GLN A 53 -11.76 -9.26 11.47
C GLN A 53 -11.01 -8.08 10.82
N ILE A 54 -10.67 -8.20 9.53
CA ILE A 54 -9.92 -7.17 8.80
C ILE A 54 -10.90 -6.13 8.28
N ARG A 55 -10.57 -4.86 8.52
CA ARG A 55 -11.34 -3.74 7.99
C ARG A 55 -10.86 -3.41 6.58
N VAL A 56 -11.76 -3.41 5.60
CA VAL A 56 -11.45 -2.92 4.25
C VAL A 56 -12.06 -1.53 4.09
N LEU A 57 -11.23 -0.54 3.79
CA LEU A 57 -11.61 0.84 3.55
C LEU A 57 -11.34 1.21 2.10
N GLU A 58 -12.41 1.53 1.40
CA GLU A 58 -12.36 2.01 0.03
C GLU A 58 -12.48 3.54 0.03
N CYS A 59 -11.53 4.24 -0.61
CA CYS A 59 -11.61 5.69 -0.71
C CYS A 59 -12.57 6.11 -1.83
N GLN A 60 -13.15 7.31 -1.74
CA GLN A 60 -14.07 7.80 -2.76
C GLN A 60 -13.40 8.10 -4.12
N ALA A 61 -12.08 8.32 -4.13
CA ALA A 61 -11.36 8.64 -5.35
C ALA A 61 -10.97 7.34 -6.08
N VAL A 62 -11.26 7.26 -7.37
CA VAL A 62 -10.91 6.12 -8.22
C VAL A 62 -9.49 6.24 -8.77
N LEU A 63 -8.88 5.12 -9.15
CA LEU A 63 -7.63 5.13 -9.90
C LEU A 63 -7.88 5.74 -11.29
N PRO A 64 -7.20 6.86 -11.66
CA PRO A 64 -7.46 7.51 -12.94
C PRO A 64 -6.96 6.65 -14.11
N ARG A 65 -7.79 6.53 -15.15
CA ARG A 65 -7.43 5.80 -16.38
C ARG A 65 -6.40 6.54 -17.24
N SER A 66 -6.30 7.86 -17.11
CA SER A 66 -5.32 8.70 -17.78
C SER A 66 -4.28 9.21 -16.79
N ARG A 67 -3.12 9.66 -17.30
CA ARG A 67 -2.04 10.29 -16.50
C ARG A 67 -2.42 11.72 -16.07
N ASN A 68 -3.63 11.92 -15.55
CA ASN A 68 -4.08 13.21 -15.05
C ASN A 68 -3.47 13.47 -13.66
N PRO A 69 -2.54 14.44 -13.50
CA PRO A 69 -1.83 14.66 -12.25
C PRO A 69 -2.75 15.16 -11.12
N LEU A 70 -3.79 15.94 -11.44
CA LEU A 70 -4.75 16.42 -10.43
C LEU A 70 -5.60 15.28 -9.89
N ALA A 71 -6.00 14.34 -10.75
CA ALA A 71 -6.75 13.15 -10.33
C ALA A 71 -5.88 12.24 -9.45
N LEU A 72 -4.61 12.05 -9.79
CA LEU A 72 -3.64 11.31 -8.97
C LEU A 72 -3.41 11.98 -7.61
N LEU A 73 -3.23 13.30 -7.58
CA LEU A 73 -3.06 14.04 -6.33
C LEU A 73 -4.31 13.93 -5.45
N ARG A 74 -5.51 14.05 -6.04
CA ARG A 74 -6.77 13.86 -5.32
C ARG A 74 -6.85 12.44 -4.74
N LEU A 75 -6.46 11.41 -5.50
CA LEU A 75 -6.44 10.03 -5.02
C LEU A 75 -5.49 9.88 -3.82
N ILE A 76 -4.24 10.35 -3.95
CA ILE A 76 -3.23 10.31 -2.89
C ILE A 76 -3.74 10.95 -1.60
N ILE A 77 -4.34 12.15 -1.70
CA ILE A 77 -4.91 12.86 -0.56
C ILE A 77 -6.07 12.07 0.06
N ASN A 78 -6.97 11.51 -0.76
CA ASN A 78 -8.12 10.74 -0.25
C ASN A 78 -7.67 9.48 0.48
N MET A 79 -6.75 8.71 -0.09
CA MET A 79 -6.18 7.54 0.56
C MET A 79 -5.52 7.89 1.89
N ALA A 80 -4.71 8.96 1.93
CA ALA A 80 -4.04 9.40 3.16
C ALA A 80 -5.03 9.88 4.24
N ARG A 81 -6.13 10.53 3.84
CA ARG A 81 -7.19 10.99 4.75
C ARG A 81 -7.94 9.83 5.39
N ILE A 82 -8.39 8.86 4.59
CA ILE A 82 -9.18 7.72 5.09
C ILE A 82 -8.36 6.71 5.88
N THR A 83 -7.03 6.72 5.73
CA THR A 83 -6.12 5.88 6.49
C THR A 83 -6.31 6.14 8.00
N PRO A 84 -6.67 5.14 8.82
CA PRO A 84 -6.90 5.34 10.25
C PRO A 84 -5.58 5.52 11.02
N PRO A 85 -5.61 6.11 12.23
CA PRO A 85 -4.46 6.10 13.13
C PRO A 85 -3.97 4.67 13.37
N SER A 86 -2.70 4.42 13.06
CA SER A 86 -2.09 3.09 13.11
C SER A 86 -0.77 3.14 13.88
N ASP A 87 -0.30 1.98 14.32
CA ASP A 87 1.05 1.85 14.89
C ASP A 87 2.07 1.62 13.76
N ILE A 88 1.63 0.91 12.70
CA ILE A 88 2.40 0.68 11.47
C ILE A 88 1.54 1.00 10.23
N LEU A 89 2.12 1.73 9.29
CA LEU A 89 1.59 1.92 7.94
C LEU A 89 2.49 1.17 6.95
N VAL A 90 1.89 0.32 6.12
CA VAL A 90 2.60 -0.54 5.17
C VAL A 90 2.26 -0.09 3.75
N SER A 91 3.25 0.44 3.04
CA SER A 91 3.17 0.57 1.58
C SER A 91 3.36 -0.80 0.93
N THR A 92 2.70 -1.03 -0.20
CA THR A 92 2.79 -2.27 -0.96
C THR A 92 3.45 -1.98 -2.31
N HIS A 93 2.69 -1.46 -3.27
CA HIS A 93 3.25 -0.96 -4.52
C HIS A 93 3.90 0.42 -4.34
N THR A 94 4.90 0.70 -5.17
CA THR A 94 5.68 1.95 -5.19
C THR A 94 4.81 3.20 -5.21
N PRO A 95 3.70 3.28 -5.97
CA PRO A 95 2.82 4.44 -5.91
C PRO A 95 2.17 4.66 -4.54
N THR A 96 1.99 3.61 -3.72
CA THR A 96 1.38 3.73 -2.39
C THR A 96 2.35 4.25 -1.33
N THR A 97 3.64 4.40 -1.67
CA THR A 97 4.61 5.10 -0.81
C THR A 97 4.18 6.54 -0.54
N VAL A 98 3.68 7.24 -1.55
CA VAL A 98 3.27 8.66 -1.43
C VAL A 98 2.10 8.85 -0.47
N PRO A 99 0.94 8.17 -0.63
CA PRO A 99 -0.15 8.29 0.35
C PRO A 99 0.25 7.78 1.73
N THR A 100 1.17 6.81 1.84
CA THR A 100 1.69 6.34 3.13
C THR A 100 2.51 7.41 3.85
N LEU A 101 3.42 8.07 3.13
CA LEU A 101 4.22 9.18 3.67
C LEU A 101 3.31 10.34 4.08
N LEU A 102 2.35 10.71 3.23
CA LEU A 102 1.38 11.73 3.53
C LEU A 102 0.54 11.39 4.77
N ALA A 103 0.03 10.16 4.87
CA ALA A 103 -0.72 9.70 6.05
C ALA A 103 0.13 9.68 7.33
N SER A 104 1.41 9.30 7.23
CA SER A 104 2.33 9.26 8.36
C SER A 104 2.61 10.67 8.90
N VAL A 105 2.83 11.65 8.02
CA VAL A 105 3.02 13.05 8.42
C VAL A 105 1.70 13.60 8.97
N TRP A 106 0.59 13.29 8.32
CA TRP A 106 -0.71 13.84 8.69
C TRP A 106 -1.30 13.12 9.91
N GLY A 107 -1.05 13.68 11.09
CA GLY A 107 -1.56 13.13 12.35
C GLY A 107 -0.70 12.02 12.95
N ARG A 108 0.57 11.88 12.52
CA ARG A 108 1.55 10.93 13.10
C ARG A 108 1.02 9.50 13.21
N LYS A 109 0.38 9.01 12.15
CA LYS A 109 -0.39 7.75 12.12
C LYS A 109 0.46 6.46 12.12
N GLY A 110 1.68 6.49 12.68
CA GLY A 110 2.50 5.31 12.91
C GLY A 110 3.83 5.27 12.16
N ARG A 111 4.61 4.23 12.45
CA ARG A 111 5.88 3.93 11.78
C ARG A 111 5.61 3.42 10.36
N ARG A 112 6.46 3.84 9.43
CA ARG A 112 6.36 3.49 8.01
C ARG A 112 7.15 2.21 7.72
N ALA A 113 6.49 1.22 7.14
CA ALA A 113 7.10 0.03 6.56
C ALA A 113 6.73 -0.07 5.08
N TRP A 114 7.57 -0.74 4.30
CA TRP A 114 7.28 -1.01 2.89
C TRP A 114 7.45 -2.51 2.61
N LEU A 115 6.36 -3.17 2.20
CA LEU A 115 6.42 -4.48 1.57
C LEU A 115 6.84 -4.29 0.10
N TYR A 116 8.14 -4.40 -0.15
CA TYR A 116 8.77 -4.13 -1.44
C TYR A 116 8.62 -5.33 -2.37
N MET A 117 7.76 -5.17 -3.39
CA MET A 117 7.36 -6.22 -4.33
C MET A 117 7.59 -5.86 -5.80
N ASP A 118 7.97 -4.61 -6.07
CA ASP A 118 8.09 -4.10 -7.44
C ASP A 118 9.53 -4.20 -7.94
N TYR A 119 9.67 -4.43 -9.25
CA TYR A 119 10.94 -4.45 -9.97
C TYR A 119 11.05 -3.20 -10.86
N ASP A 120 12.28 -2.76 -11.14
CA ASP A 120 12.54 -1.58 -11.99
C ASP A 120 11.82 -1.67 -13.35
N GLU A 121 11.79 -2.85 -13.96
CA GLU A 121 11.17 -3.12 -15.25
C GLU A 121 9.68 -2.77 -15.28
N MET A 122 8.99 -2.85 -14.14
CA MET A 122 7.58 -2.50 -14.03
C MET A 122 7.34 -1.00 -14.29
N PHE A 123 8.37 -0.16 -14.15
CA PHE A 123 8.27 1.30 -14.28
C PHE A 123 8.93 1.85 -15.54
N ARG A 124 9.18 1.00 -16.55
CA ARG A 124 9.62 1.49 -17.87
C ARG A 124 8.64 2.52 -18.42
N GLY A 125 9.14 3.71 -18.78
CA GLY A 125 8.32 4.83 -19.25
C GLY A 125 7.48 5.54 -18.16
N ARG A 126 7.74 5.26 -16.89
CA ARG A 126 7.09 5.87 -15.70
C ARG A 126 8.15 6.48 -14.78
N GLY A 127 8.71 7.62 -15.23
CA GLY A 127 9.89 8.23 -14.60
C GLY A 127 9.69 8.64 -13.14
N ILE A 128 8.48 9.07 -12.75
CA ILE A 128 8.18 9.46 -11.37
C ILE A 128 8.17 8.23 -10.46
N GLU A 129 7.48 7.17 -10.86
CA GLU A 129 7.39 5.93 -10.10
C GLU A 129 8.74 5.24 -10.01
N ARG A 130 9.54 5.26 -11.08
CA ARG A 130 10.93 4.78 -11.04
C ARG A 130 11.79 5.60 -10.09
N TRP A 131 11.65 6.92 -10.11
CA TRP A 131 12.34 7.78 -9.14
C TRP A 131 11.94 7.43 -7.70
N LEU A 132 10.64 7.22 -7.45
CA LEU A 132 10.14 6.78 -6.14
C LEU A 132 10.71 5.42 -5.74
N LEU A 133 10.80 4.46 -6.67
CA LEU A 133 11.35 3.13 -6.40
C LEU A 133 12.74 3.20 -5.75
N HIS A 134 13.62 4.06 -6.29
CA HIS A 134 14.99 4.21 -5.80
C HIS A 134 15.14 5.19 -4.64
N ASN A 135 14.27 6.21 -4.54
CA ASN A 135 14.46 7.31 -3.59
C ASN A 135 13.53 7.26 -2.38
N ALA A 136 12.43 6.51 -2.44
CA ALA A 136 11.52 6.34 -1.33
C ALA A 136 12.03 5.46 -0.18
N PRO A 137 12.88 4.42 -0.38
CA PRO A 137 13.33 3.52 0.68
C PRO A 137 13.83 4.22 1.95
N ARG A 138 14.64 5.28 1.79
CA ARG A 138 15.20 6.09 2.89
C ARG A 138 14.17 6.73 3.83
N TRP A 139 12.91 6.83 3.41
CA TRP A 139 11.84 7.40 4.25
C TRP A 139 11.10 6.32 5.06
N PHE A 140 11.38 5.05 4.84
CA PHE A 140 10.78 3.94 5.58
C PHE A 140 11.69 3.47 6.70
N HIS A 141 11.08 3.02 7.80
CA HIS A 141 11.84 2.50 8.95
C HIS A 141 12.19 1.02 8.76
N ASN A 142 11.35 0.30 8.02
CA ASN A 142 11.51 -1.11 7.70
C ASN A 142 11.14 -1.32 6.24
N ILE A 143 11.89 -2.17 5.56
CA ILE A 143 11.57 -2.64 4.22
C ILE A 143 11.58 -4.16 4.28
N TRP A 144 10.50 -4.77 3.79
CA TRP A 144 10.33 -6.21 3.71
C TRP A 144 10.30 -6.59 2.24
N THR A 145 11.28 -7.34 1.79
CA THR A 145 11.36 -7.81 0.41
C THR A 145 10.76 -9.21 0.32
N ILE A 146 10.20 -9.53 -0.84
CA ILE A 146 9.59 -10.84 -1.10
C ILE A 146 10.58 -11.85 -1.70
N SER A 147 11.82 -11.42 -1.96
CA SER A 147 12.88 -12.23 -2.53
C SER A 147 14.26 -11.65 -2.21
N THR A 148 15.29 -12.50 -2.25
CA THR A 148 16.69 -12.09 -2.07
C THR A 148 17.16 -11.09 -3.13
N PRO A 149 16.84 -11.25 -4.44
CA PRO A 149 17.23 -10.25 -5.44
C PRO A 149 16.68 -8.84 -5.17
N LEU A 150 15.46 -8.75 -4.63
CA LEU A 150 14.89 -7.46 -4.24
C LEU A 150 15.57 -6.87 -3.00
N GLN A 151 16.11 -7.71 -2.11
CA GLN A 151 16.87 -7.26 -0.95
C GLN A 151 18.16 -6.54 -1.36
N GLU A 152 18.86 -7.08 -2.36
CA GLU A 152 20.07 -6.46 -2.91
C GLU A 152 19.78 -5.11 -3.58
N GLN A 153 18.58 -4.94 -4.16
CA GLN A 153 18.15 -3.68 -4.79
C GLN A 153 17.62 -2.63 -3.80
N ALA A 154 17.15 -3.07 -2.64
CA ALA A 154 16.57 -2.20 -1.62
C ALA A 154 17.59 -1.68 -0.58
N ALA A 155 18.80 -2.25 -0.56
CA ALA A 155 19.92 -1.86 0.29
C ALA A 155 20.64 -0.60 -0.22
#